data_AF-W1YRD1-F1
#
_entry.id   AF-W1YRD1-F1
#
_cell.length_a   1.000
_cell.length_b   1.000
_cell.length_c   1.000
_cell.angle_alpha   90.00
_cell.angle_beta   90.00
_cell.angle_gamma   90.00
#
_symmetry.space_group_name_H-M   'P 1'
#
loop_
_entity.id
_entity.type
_entity.pdbx_description
1 polymer ?
#
loop_
_entity_poly.entity_id
_entity_poly.type
_entity_poly.pdbx_seq_one_letter_code
_entity_poly.pdbx_strand_id
1 'polypeptide(L)' 'AGITLLPVTDIGPETAILLKEKLDNGEWVAIVGDRIAVNPQRGGDWRVCWSPFMGQPAPFPQGPFILASILRCPGNL' A
#
# COMPACT_ATOMS: atom_id res chain seq x y z
N ALA A 1 5.87 9.10 -22.27
CA ALA A 1 5.64 8.23 -21.11
C ALA A 1 5.87 9.07 -19.86
N GLY A 2 4.89 9.16 -18.97
CA GLY A 2 4.97 9.94 -17.73
C GLY A 2 4.65 9.07 -16.52
N ILE A 3 5.26 9.36 -15.38
CA ILE A 3 4.97 8.68 -14.11
C ILE A 3 3.95 9.53 -13.36
N THR A 4 2.84 8.92 -12.96
CA THR A 4 1.88 9.56 -12.05
C THR A 4 2.23 9.18 -10.62
N LEU A 5 2.67 10.16 -9.82
CA LEU A 5 2.97 9.98 -8.41
C LEU A 5 1.77 10.38 -7.57
N LEU A 6 1.27 9.44 -6.77
CA LEU A 6 0.18 9.68 -5.83
C LEU A 6 0.71 9.52 -4.39
N PRO A 7 0.56 10.54 -3.52
CA PRO A 7 0.91 10.41 -2.12
C PRO A 7 0.10 9.32 -1.41
N VAL A 8 0.77 8.47 -0.63
CA VAL A 8 0.14 7.37 0.13
C VAL A 8 -0.56 7.87 1.41
N THR A 9 -0.44 9.16 1.74
CA THR A 9 -0.97 9.73 2.99
C THR A 9 -2.50 9.76 3.06
N ASP A 10 -3.19 9.72 1.92
CA ASP A 10 -4.65 9.79 1.88
C ASP A 10 -5.20 8.88 0.77
N ILE A 11 -5.05 7.55 0.98
CA ILE A 11 -5.64 6.54 0.10
C ILE A 11 -7.04 6.20 0.62
N GLY A 12 -8.04 6.68 -0.11
CA GLY A 12 -9.44 6.39 0.13
C GLY A 12 -10.06 5.46 -0.91
N PRO A 13 -11.37 5.20 -0.82
CA PRO A 13 -12.12 4.42 -1.81
C PRO A 13 -11.98 4.97 -3.23
N GLU A 14 -12.00 6.29 -3.39
CA GLU A 14 -11.86 6.95 -4.70
C GLU A 14 -10.52 6.63 -5.36
N THR A 15 -9.42 6.67 -4.60
CA THR A 15 -8.09 6.30 -5.08
C THR A 15 -8.05 4.82 -5.47
N ALA A 16 -8.69 3.93 -4.71
CA ALA A 16 -8.75 2.51 -5.05
C ALA A 16 -9.52 2.26 -6.36
N ILE A 17 -10.63 2.97 -6.59
CA ILE A 17 -11.40 2.88 -7.84
C ILE A 17 -10.54 3.36 -9.02
N LEU A 18 -9.91 4.52 -8.90
CA LEU A 18 -9.01 5.06 -9.94
C LEU A 18 -7.86 4.10 -10.28
N LEU A 19 -7.20 3.54 -9.26
CA LEU A 19 -6.11 2.58 -9.46
C LEU A 19 -6.61 1.30 -10.14
N LYS A 20 -7.82 0.86 -9.81
CA LYS A 20 -8.44 -0.32 -10.44
C LYS A 20 -8.74 -0.06 -11.92
N GLU A 21 -9.31 1.08 -12.26
CA GLU A 21 -9.54 1.48 -13.66
C GLU A 21 -8.25 1.53 -14.47
N LYS A 22 -7.17 2.09 -13.90
CA LYS A 22 -5.84 2.10 -14.53
C LYS A 22 -5.32 0.69 -14.80
N LEU A 23 -5.42 -0.21 -13.82
CA LEU A 23 -5.05 -1.61 -13.98
C LEU A 23 -5.89 -2.30 -15.08
N ASP A 24 -7.20 -2.07 -15.11
CA ASP A 24 -8.11 -2.66 -16.10
C ASP A 24 -7.84 -2.12 -17.52
N ASN A 25 -7.29 -0.91 -17.65
CA ASN A 25 -6.80 -0.34 -18.90
C ASN A 25 -5.39 -0.84 -19.30
N GLY A 26 -4.80 -1.78 -18.56
CA GLY A 26 -3.46 -2.33 -18.83
C GLY A 26 -2.31 -1.43 -18.38
N GLU A 27 -2.57 -0.40 -17.56
CA GLU A 27 -1.51 0.40 -16.94
C GLU A 27 -0.91 -0.33 -15.73
N TRP A 28 0.30 0.09 -15.34
CA TRP A 28 1.00 -0.48 -14.19
C TRP A 28 0.79 0.39 -12.95
N VAL A 29 0.50 -0.25 -11.83
CA VAL A 29 0.44 0.39 -10.51
C VAL A 29 1.54 -0.21 -9.63
N ALA A 30 2.42 0.64 -9.11
CA ALA A 30 3.45 0.25 -8.15
C ALA A 30 3.17 0.94 -6.80
N ILE A 31 3.18 0.17 -5.72
CA ILE A 31 2.98 0.67 -4.36
C ILE A 31 4.23 0.36 -3.56
N VAL A 32 4.81 1.39 -2.94
CA VAL A 32 5.98 1.25 -2.09
C VAL A 32 5.54 0.88 -0.67
N GLY A 33 5.98 -0.28 -0.18
CA GLY A 33 5.52 -0.89 1.07
C GLY A 33 6.51 -0.84 2.25
N ASP A 34 7.58 -0.05 2.18
CA ASP A 34 8.64 0.01 3.21
C ASP A 34 8.38 1.06 4.30
N ARG A 35 7.53 2.06 4.04
CA ARG A 35 7.32 3.18 4.96
C ARG A 35 6.21 2.93 5.96
N ILE A 36 6.59 2.96 7.23
CA ILE A 36 5.66 3.02 8.37
C ILE A 36 5.25 4.49 8.57
N ALA A 37 3.97 4.74 8.87
CA ALA A 37 3.49 6.09 9.13
C ALA A 37 4.23 6.71 10.32
N VAL A 38 4.73 7.95 10.21
CA VAL A 38 5.49 8.62 11.29
C VAL A 38 4.67 8.90 12.56
N ASN A 39 3.34 8.96 12.44
CA ASN A 39 2.42 9.16 13.55
C ASN A 39 1.43 7.99 13.67
N PRO A 40 1.08 7.57 14.90
CA PRO A 40 -0.05 6.67 15.13
C PRO A 40 -1.32 7.26 14.52
N GLN A 41 -2.18 6.41 13.96
CA GLN A 41 -3.49 6.88 13.49
C GLN A 41 -4.32 7.36 14.69
N ARG A 42 -5.35 8.19 14.45
CA ARG A 42 -6.31 8.62 15.49
C ARG A 42 -6.84 7.37 16.21
N GLY A 43 -6.39 7.13 17.44
CA GLY A 43 -6.64 5.88 18.18
C GLY A 43 -5.43 5.28 18.88
N GLY A 44 -4.20 5.75 18.58
CA GLY A 44 -2.98 5.38 19.32
C GLY A 44 -2.24 4.14 18.79
N ASP A 45 -2.90 3.32 17.97
CA ASP A 45 -2.31 2.09 17.44
C ASP A 45 -1.58 2.29 16.10
N TRP A 46 -0.44 1.62 15.99
CA TRP A 46 0.35 1.52 14.75
C TRP A 46 -0.25 0.43 13.86
N ARG A 47 -0.64 0.79 12.63
CA ARG A 47 -1.14 -0.18 11.64
C ARG A 47 0.00 -0.86 10.92
N VAL A 48 0.67 -1.74 11.64
CA VAL A 48 1.80 -2.54 11.16
C VAL A 48 1.52 -4.04 11.30
N CYS A 49 2.15 -4.83 10.43
CA CYS A 49 2.26 -6.27 10.54
C CYS A 49 3.73 -6.61 10.83
N TRP A 50 3.99 -7.48 11.81
CA TRP A 50 5.34 -7.95 12.11
C TRP A 50 5.64 -9.20 11.28
N SER A 51 6.75 -9.18 10.55
CA SER A 51 7.19 -10.31 9.71
C SER A 51 8.71 -10.47 9.78
N PRO A 52 9.25 -11.70 9.65
CA PRO A 52 10.70 -11.90 9.54
C PRO A 52 11.28 -11.17 8.32
N PHE A 53 12.31 -10.37 8.56
CA PHE A 53 13.07 -9.66 7.54
C PHE A 53 14.54 -9.59 7.93
N MET A 54 15.43 -10.00 7.03
CA MET A 54 16.88 -10.07 7.29
C MET A 54 17.24 -10.83 8.59
N GLY A 55 16.47 -11.88 8.91
CA GLY A 55 16.69 -12.71 10.09
C GLY A 55 16.18 -12.12 11.41
N GLN A 56 15.47 -10.99 11.39
CA GLN A 56 14.89 -10.36 12.59
C GLN A 56 13.42 -9.99 12.34
N PRO A 57 12.55 -9.93 13.37
CA PRO A 57 11.20 -9.39 13.21
C PRO A 57 11.25 -7.91 12.81
N ALA A 58 10.57 -7.54 11.73
CA ALA A 58 10.46 -6.15 11.27
C ALA A 58 8.98 -5.76 11.10
N PRO A 59 8.62 -4.50 11.43
CA PRO A 59 7.29 -3.98 11.20
C PRO A 59 7.13 -3.50 9.73
N PHE A 60 6.04 -3.91 9.10
CA PHE A 60 5.64 -3.48 7.76
C PHE A 60 4.28 -2.76 7.80
N PRO A 61 4.07 -1.68 7.03
CA PRO A 61 2.80 -0.95 7.01
C PRO A 61 1.65 -1.81 6.46
N GLN A 62 0.49 -1.85 7.09
CA GLN A 62 -0.64 -2.64 6.60
C GLN A 62 -1.30 -2.06 5.34
N GLY A 63 -1.34 -0.72 5.22
CA GLY A 63 -2.10 -0.01 4.19
C GLY A 63 -1.80 -0.45 2.75
N PRO A 64 -0.52 -0.43 2.30
CA PRO A 64 -0.12 -0.89 0.97
C PRO A 64 -0.60 -2.30 0.64
N PHE A 65 -0.49 -3.24 1.58
CA PHE A 65 -0.86 -4.65 1.35
C PHE A 65 -2.38 -4.84 1.34
N ILE A 66 -3.13 -4.09 2.16
CA ILE A 66 -4.59 -4.07 2.11
C ILE A 66 -5.09 -3.49 0.79
N LEU A 67 -4.48 -2.41 0.31
CA LEU A 67 -4.83 -1.83 -0.99
C LEU A 67 -4.56 -2.82 -2.14
N ALA A 68 -3.39 -3.47 -2.13
CA ALA A 68 -3.05 -4.48 -3.13
C ALA A 68 -4.06 -5.64 -3.16
N SER A 69 -4.52 -6.10 -1.99
CA SER A 69 -5.54 -7.17 -1.90
C SER A 69 -6.91 -6.73 -2.41
N ILE A 70 -7.33 -5.49 -2.12
CA ILE A 70 -8.58 -4.91 -2.64
C ILE A 70 -8.56 -4.79 -4.16
N LEU A 71 -7.42 -4.36 -4.73
CA LEU A 71 -7.24 -4.25 -6.18
C LEU A 71 -7.27 -5.62 -6.90
N ARG A 72 -7.37 -6.73 -6.15
CA ARG A 72 -7.28 -8.12 -6.63
C ARG A 72 -6.03 -8.34 -7.48
N CYS A 73 -4.96 -7.63 -7.15
CA CYS A 73 -3.67 -7.89 -7.76
C CYS A 73 -3.09 -9.09 -7.00
N PRO A 74 -2.88 -10.25 -7.63
CA PRO A 74 -2.21 -11.35 -6.96
C PRO A 74 -0.84 -10.83 -6.54
N GLY A 75 -0.59 -10.78 -5.24
CA GLY A 75 0.71 -10.45 -4.69
C GLY A 75 1.68 -11.53 -5.12
N ASN A 76 2.34 -11.34 -6.27
CA ASN A 76 3.65 -11.96 -6.49
C ASN A 76 4.61 -11.27 -5.52
N LEU A 77 4.53 -11.69 -4.25
CA LEU A 77 5.52 -11.45 -3.21
C LEU A 77 6.53 -12.59 -3.23
#